data_AF-A0A1B6HIR3-F1
#
_entry.id   AF-A0A1B6HIR3-F1
#
_cell.length_a   1.000
_cell.length_b   1.000
_cell.length_c   1.000
_cell.angle_alpha   90.00
_cell.angle_beta   90.00
_cell.angle_gamma   90.00
#
_symmetry.space_group_name_H-M   'P 1'
#
loop_
_entity.id
_entity.type
_entity.pdbx_description
1 polymer ?
#
loop_
_entity_poly.entity_id
_entity_poly.type
_entity_poly.pdbx_seq_one_letter_code
_entity_poly.pdbx_strand_id
1 'polypeptide(L)'
;AMSNWFRLLLLLAAGSCCINASCNETAVKSIKNFWGKNPQHVYLQKLVGTLTYVWISPSILGGQNLTCFQTTVATDEMSVKDYMVDVDGSTSTSIDYFYLLERPGYITLTSPGSPDDWAHVVYFNSKRHVMAYYQCSPTGDSYEPFVAVVAVNYKKNSQPIAR
;
A
#
# COMPACT_ATOMS: atom_id res chain seq x y z
N ALA A 1 16.61 -6.51 -21.22
CA ALA A 1 16.28 -5.10 -20.92
C ALA A 1 15.32 -5.07 -19.74
N MET A 2 15.66 -4.36 -18.66
CA MET A 2 14.86 -4.32 -17.44
C MET A 2 13.59 -3.48 -17.66
N SER A 3 12.44 -3.96 -17.17
CA SER A 3 11.14 -3.28 -17.20
C SER A 3 11.24 -1.80 -16.79
N ASN A 4 10.69 -0.81 -17.50
CA ASN A 4 10.66 0.57 -17.00
C ASN A 4 9.94 0.69 -15.64
N TRP A 5 8.96 -0.18 -15.39
CA TRP A 5 8.29 -0.31 -14.09
C TRP A 5 9.21 -0.86 -13.00
N PHE A 6 10.10 -1.79 -13.33
CA PHE A 6 11.06 -2.38 -12.39
C PHE A 6 12.12 -1.36 -11.95
N ARG A 7 12.55 -0.47 -12.86
CA ARG A 7 13.46 0.64 -12.54
C ARG A 7 12.81 1.66 -11.60
N LEU A 8 11.52 1.96 -11.79
CA LEU A 8 10.79 2.86 -10.92
C LEU A 8 10.62 2.27 -9.52
N LEU A 9 10.28 0.97 -9.43
CA LEU A 9 10.18 0.26 -8.16
C LEU A 9 11.53 0.25 -7.41
N LEU A 10 12.65 0.04 -8.12
CA LEU A 10 13.99 0.10 -7.53
C LEU A 10 14.35 1.49 -7.01
N LEU A 11 13.98 2.55 -7.74
CA LEU A 11 14.21 3.94 -7.30
C LEU A 11 13.41 4.28 -6.05
N LEU A 12 12.14 3.85 -6.00
CA LEU A 12 11.28 4.07 -4.84
C LEU A 12 11.74 3.25 -3.62
N ALA A 13 12.22 2.03 -3.84
CA ALA A 13 12.77 1.18 -2.77
C ALA A 13 14.11 1.70 -2.21
N ALA A 14 14.95 2.34 -3.04
CA ALA A 14 16.24 2.88 -2.61
C ALA A 14 16.12 4.20 -1.82
N GLY A 15 15.04 4.95 -2.03
CA GLY A 15 14.82 6.25 -1.39
C GLY A 15 14.16 6.20 -0.02
N SER A 16 13.72 5.04 0.46
CA SER A 16 12.83 4.95 1.63
C SER A 16 13.54 5.00 2.99
N CYS A 17 14.87 5.00 3.06
CA CYS A 17 15.56 5.12 4.34
C CYS A 17 15.62 6.61 4.74
N CYS A 18 15.00 6.99 5.88
CA CYS A 18 15.08 8.32 6.50
C CYS A 18 14.13 9.43 5.98
N ILE A 19 12.91 9.11 5.55
CA ILE A 19 11.92 10.12 5.14
C ILE A 19 10.75 10.17 6.13
N ASN A 20 10.36 11.38 6.56
CA ASN A 20 9.11 11.65 7.29
C ASN A 20 7.89 11.19 6.45
N ALA A 21 6.74 10.83 7.05
CA ALA A 21 5.51 10.36 6.40
C ALA A 21 5.07 11.16 5.16
N SER A 22 5.55 12.40 5.06
CA SER A 22 5.23 13.33 4.01
C SER A 22 5.52 12.76 2.61
N CYS A 23 4.62 13.06 1.68
CA CYS A 23 4.79 12.72 0.29
C CYS A 23 6.04 13.38 -0.29
N ASN A 24 7.10 12.57 -0.48
CA ASN A 24 8.32 13.01 -1.14
C ASN A 24 8.01 13.48 -2.57
N GLU A 25 8.20 14.78 -2.81
CA GLU A 25 7.88 15.40 -4.12
C GLU A 25 8.64 14.76 -5.28
N THR A 26 9.89 14.33 -5.05
CA THR A 26 10.72 13.68 -6.08
C THR A 26 10.15 12.32 -6.45
N ALA A 27 9.73 11.51 -5.48
CA ALA A 27 9.09 10.22 -5.70
C ALA A 27 7.76 10.39 -6.44
N VAL A 28 6.89 11.29 -5.96
CA VAL A 28 5.59 11.57 -6.59
C VAL A 28 5.77 12.09 -8.02
N LYS A 29 6.71 13.00 -8.26
CA LYS A 29 7.02 13.51 -9.61
C LYS A 29 7.53 12.40 -10.52
N SER A 30 8.38 11.51 -10.01
CA SER A 30 8.89 10.37 -10.77
C SER A 30 7.78 9.40 -11.16
N ILE A 31 6.85 9.11 -10.24
CA ILE A 31 5.67 8.29 -10.51
C ILE A 31 4.76 8.95 -11.55
N LYS A 32 4.45 10.25 -11.40
CA LYS A 32 3.65 11.00 -12.38
C LYS A 32 4.30 11.03 -13.76
N ASN A 33 5.62 11.20 -13.83
CA ASN A 33 6.36 11.14 -15.09
C ASN A 33 6.29 9.75 -15.72
N PHE A 34 6.37 8.69 -14.90
CA PHE A 34 6.19 7.31 -15.37
C PHE A 34 4.79 7.06 -15.93
N TRP A 35 3.75 7.59 -15.29
CA TRP A 35 2.37 7.52 -15.81
C TRP A 35 2.21 8.27 -17.14
N GLY A 36 2.90 9.40 -17.31
CA GLY A 36 2.69 10.30 -18.43
C GLY A 36 1.22 10.74 -18.49
N LYS A 37 0.53 10.44 -19.60
CA LYS A 37 -0.91 10.72 -19.78
C LYS A 37 -1.84 9.58 -19.36
N ASN A 38 -1.27 8.42 -18.99
CA ASN A 38 -2.01 7.18 -18.75
C ASN A 38 -1.75 6.65 -17.32
N PRO A 39 -2.21 7.36 -16.28
CA PRO A 39 -2.11 6.85 -14.92
C PRO A 39 -2.92 5.56 -14.74
N GLN A 40 -2.54 4.74 -13.76
CA GLN A 40 -3.28 3.52 -13.43
C GLN A 40 -4.69 3.88 -12.97
N HIS A 41 -5.69 3.21 -13.53
CA HIS A 41 -7.06 3.34 -13.03
C HIS A 41 -7.34 2.15 -12.11
N VAL A 42 -7.59 2.41 -10.83
CA VAL A 42 -7.94 1.38 -9.86
C VAL A 42 -9.41 1.48 -9.53
N TYR A 43 -10.08 0.33 -9.60
CA TYR A 43 -11.44 0.16 -9.13
C TYR A 43 -11.36 -0.47 -7.74
N LEU A 44 -11.72 0.24 -6.69
CA LEU A 44 -11.67 -0.20 -5.30
C LEU A 44 -12.46 -1.49 -5.10
N GLN A 45 -13.59 -1.65 -5.80
CA GLN A 45 -14.37 -2.89 -5.79
C GLN A 45 -13.56 -4.13 -6.23
N LYS A 46 -12.46 -3.96 -6.97
CA LYS A 46 -11.54 -5.04 -7.34
C LYS A 46 -10.49 -5.34 -6.26
N LEU A 47 -10.44 -4.54 -5.19
CA LEU A 47 -9.57 -4.72 -4.02
C LEU A 47 -10.30 -5.38 -2.84
N VAL A 48 -11.64 -5.45 -2.88
CA VAL A 48 -12.47 -6.12 -1.86
C VAL A 48 -11.95 -7.53 -1.56
N GLY A 49 -11.85 -7.84 -0.27
CA GLY A 49 -11.30 -9.08 0.25
C GLY A 49 -9.94 -8.86 0.92
N THR A 50 -9.00 -9.80 0.76
CA THR A 50 -7.73 -9.77 1.50
C THR A 50 -6.58 -9.33 0.60
N LEU A 51 -5.92 -8.23 0.96
CA LEU A 51 -4.64 -7.80 0.40
C LEU A 51 -3.52 -8.45 1.21
N THR A 52 -2.75 -9.34 0.58
CA THR A 52 -1.56 -9.93 1.18
C THR A 52 -0.33 -9.22 0.66
N TYR A 53 0.47 -8.66 1.56
CA TYR A 53 1.65 -7.91 1.19
C TYR A 53 2.80 -8.88 0.95
N VAL A 54 3.18 -9.03 -0.32
CA VAL A 54 4.28 -9.92 -0.72
C VAL A 54 5.63 -9.23 -0.61
N TRP A 55 5.61 -7.89 -0.55
CA TRP A 55 6.78 -7.06 -0.27
C TRP A 55 6.35 -5.68 0.22
N ILE A 56 7.05 -5.15 1.21
CA ILE A 56 6.90 -3.78 1.72
C ILE A 56 8.30 -3.19 1.88
N SER A 57 8.48 -1.90 1.56
CA SER A 57 9.73 -1.23 1.83
C SER A 57 10.02 -1.20 3.33
N PRO A 58 11.30 -1.27 3.74
CA PRO A 58 11.67 -1.31 5.16
C PRO A 58 11.20 -0.11 5.98
N SER A 59 10.83 1.00 5.33
CA SER A 59 10.42 2.25 5.97
C SER A 59 9.15 2.16 6.80
N ILE A 60 8.12 1.42 6.37
CA ILE A 60 6.90 1.27 7.20
C ILE A 60 7.21 0.53 8.51
N LEU A 61 8.23 -0.32 8.49
CA LEU A 61 8.56 -1.20 9.58
C LEU A 61 9.58 -0.49 10.46
N GLY A 62 9.20 0.61 11.14
CA GLY A 62 10.04 1.35 12.08
C GLY A 62 10.68 0.46 13.17
N GLY A 63 11.64 -0.39 12.79
CA GLY A 63 12.13 -1.55 13.53
C GLY A 63 11.21 -2.79 13.58
N GLN A 64 10.07 -2.86 12.89
CA GLN A 64 9.13 -3.99 13.07
C GLN A 64 9.55 -5.26 12.30
N ASN A 65 9.84 -6.33 13.04
CA ASN A 65 10.12 -7.66 12.50
C ASN A 65 8.81 -8.41 12.26
N LEU A 66 8.15 -8.14 11.12
CA LEU A 66 6.93 -8.85 10.72
C LEU A 66 7.23 -10.09 9.89
N THR A 67 6.48 -11.17 10.15
CA THR A 67 6.41 -12.35 9.28
C THR A 67 5.25 -12.28 8.30
N CYS A 68 4.21 -11.50 8.63
CA CYS A 68 3.04 -11.33 7.79
C CYS A 68 2.40 -9.94 8.00
N PHE A 69 1.98 -9.32 6.90
CA PHE A 69 1.13 -8.13 6.89
C PHE A 69 0.00 -8.34 5.88
N GLN A 70 -1.23 -8.19 6.35
CA GLN A 70 -2.43 -8.33 5.54
C GLN A 70 -3.39 -7.21 5.83
N THR A 71 -4.17 -6.85 4.83
CA THR A 71 -5.25 -5.87 4.95
C THR A 71 -6.54 -6.51 4.45
N THR A 72 -7.62 -6.38 5.20
CA THR A 72 -8.96 -6.77 4.74
C THR A 72 -9.72 -5.55 4.31
N VAL A 73 -10.27 -5.57 3.10
CA VAL A 73 -11.13 -4.52 2.55
C VAL A 73 -12.55 -5.08 2.45
N ALA A 74 -13.46 -4.51 3.22
CA ALA A 74 -14.85 -4.91 3.28
C ALA A 74 -15.66 -4.29 2.13
N THR A 75 -16.82 -4.89 1.82
CA THR A 75 -17.73 -4.39 0.78
C THR A 75 -18.54 -3.18 1.22
N ASP A 76 -18.77 -3.06 2.53
CA ASP A 76 -19.48 -1.98 3.18
C ASP A 76 -18.55 -0.80 3.40
N GLU A 77 -18.84 0.28 2.67
CA GLU A 77 -18.17 1.58 2.77
C GLU A 77 -16.65 1.53 2.53
N MET A 78 -16.16 0.43 1.94
CA MET A 78 -14.73 0.17 1.75
C MET A 78 -13.93 0.28 3.05
N SER A 79 -14.51 -0.20 4.15
CA SER A 79 -13.85 -0.29 5.44
C SER A 79 -12.64 -1.22 5.38
N VAL A 80 -11.56 -0.84 6.04
CA VAL A 80 -10.26 -1.46 5.92
C VAL A 80 -9.66 -1.73 7.29
N LYS A 81 -9.14 -2.94 7.47
CA LYS A 81 -8.50 -3.38 8.71
C LYS A 81 -7.19 -4.11 8.42
N ASP A 82 -6.13 -3.71 9.10
CA ASP A 82 -4.82 -4.35 8.98
C ASP A 82 -4.63 -5.44 10.04
N TYR A 83 -3.86 -6.46 9.67
CA TYR A 83 -3.47 -7.59 10.48
C TYR A 83 -1.97 -7.82 10.35
N MET A 84 -1.31 -7.91 11.50
CA MET A 84 0.14 -8.06 11.63
C MET A 84 0.46 -9.33 12.41
N VAL A 85 1.50 -10.04 11.96
CA VAL A 85 2.13 -11.13 12.73
C VAL A 85 3.62 -10.82 12.86
N ASP A 86 4.07 -10.70 14.09
CA ASP A 86 5.47 -10.47 14.42
C ASP A 86 6.31 -11.76 14.29
N VAL A 87 7.64 -11.64 14.28
CA VAL A 87 8.57 -12.78 14.23
C VAL A 87 8.47 -13.68 15.46
N ASP A 88 8.06 -13.13 16.61
CA ASP A 88 7.79 -13.91 17.82
C ASP A 88 6.43 -14.64 17.81
N GLY A 89 5.63 -14.42 16.76
CA GLY A 89 4.32 -15.02 16.57
C GLY A 89 3.17 -14.26 17.25
N SER A 90 3.45 -13.14 17.92
CA SER A 90 2.39 -12.26 18.42
C SER A 90 1.64 -11.60 17.25
N THR A 91 0.37 -11.26 17.49
CA THR A 91 -0.54 -10.76 16.46
C THR A 91 -1.19 -9.47 16.90
N SER A 92 -1.35 -8.51 15.99
CA SER A 92 -2.06 -7.26 16.25
C SER A 92 -2.96 -6.86 15.07
N THR A 93 -3.94 -6.01 15.35
CA THR A 93 -4.85 -5.44 14.34
C THR A 93 -4.94 -3.93 14.49
N SER A 94 -5.11 -3.22 13.38
CA SER A 94 -5.31 -1.76 13.38
C SER A 94 -6.74 -1.35 13.75
N ILE A 95 -6.93 -0.05 13.96
CA ILE A 95 -8.23 0.61 13.91
C ILE A 95 -8.72 0.61 12.45
N ASP A 96 -10.04 0.62 12.27
CA ASP A 96 -10.66 0.69 10.94
C ASP A 96 -10.37 2.04 10.27
N TYR A 97 -9.98 1.98 9.00
CA TYR A 97 -9.83 3.12 8.10
C TYR A 97 -10.57 2.84 6.79
N PHE A 98 -10.69 3.81 5.88
CA PHE A 98 -11.52 3.65 4.68
C PHE A 98 -10.76 3.99 3.41
N TYR A 99 -10.99 3.22 2.35
CA TYR A 99 -10.64 3.65 1.00
C TYR A 99 -11.75 4.55 0.45
N LEU A 100 -11.50 5.85 0.42
CA LEU A 100 -12.55 6.84 0.12
C LEU A 100 -12.76 7.11 -1.37
N LEU A 101 -11.68 7.26 -2.11
CA LEU A 101 -11.71 7.90 -3.43
C LEU A 101 -10.80 7.20 -4.42
N GLU A 102 -11.39 6.84 -5.56
CA GLU A 102 -10.69 6.45 -6.77
C GLU A 102 -10.31 7.71 -7.55
N ARG A 103 -9.01 7.93 -7.75
CA ARG A 103 -8.52 8.97 -8.63
C ARG A 103 -7.54 8.36 -9.64
N PRO A 104 -7.43 8.93 -10.85
CA PRO A 104 -6.42 8.47 -11.80
C PRO A 104 -5.03 8.45 -11.15
N GLY A 105 -4.48 7.25 -10.99
CA GLY A 105 -3.16 6.99 -10.44
C GLY A 105 -3.09 6.82 -8.92
N TYR A 106 -4.14 7.08 -8.14
CA TYR A 106 -4.04 6.94 -6.69
C TYR A 106 -5.36 6.69 -5.97
N ILE A 107 -5.24 6.13 -4.76
CA ILE A 107 -6.33 5.89 -3.82
C ILE A 107 -6.11 6.80 -2.60
N THR A 108 -7.19 7.35 -2.05
CA THR A 108 -7.18 8.05 -0.76
C THR A 108 -7.61 7.10 0.35
N LEU A 109 -6.84 7.06 1.44
CA LEU A 109 -7.06 6.29 2.64
C LEU A 109 -7.36 7.29 3.78
N THR A 110 -8.43 7.08 4.56
CA THR A 110 -8.78 7.99 5.67
C THR A 110 -8.99 7.22 6.97
N SER A 111 -8.52 7.80 8.07
CA SER A 111 -8.69 7.23 9.41
C SER A 111 -9.28 8.30 10.33
N PRO A 112 -10.23 7.96 11.23
CA PRO A 112 -10.80 8.93 12.15
C PRO A 112 -9.73 9.63 13.00
N GLY A 113 -9.67 10.96 12.92
CA GLY A 113 -8.74 11.76 13.72
C GLY A 113 -7.31 11.87 13.16
N SER A 114 -7.03 11.27 12.00
CA SER A 114 -5.75 11.40 11.29
C SER A 114 -5.94 12.09 9.92
N PRO A 115 -4.89 12.68 9.35
CA PRO A 115 -4.94 13.16 7.97
C PRO A 115 -5.12 12.02 6.96
N ASP A 116 -5.62 12.36 5.77
CA ASP A 116 -5.76 11.39 4.68
C ASP A 116 -4.39 10.98 4.12
N ASP A 117 -4.20 9.69 3.89
CA ASP A 117 -3.04 9.14 3.19
C ASP A 117 -3.34 8.85 1.73
N TRP A 118 -2.30 8.89 0.90
CA TRP A 118 -2.40 8.69 -0.55
C TRP A 118 -1.57 7.48 -0.98
N ALA A 119 -2.20 6.49 -1.58
CA ALA A 119 -1.53 5.39 -2.25
C ALA A 119 -1.40 5.67 -3.75
N HIS A 120 -0.23 6.14 -4.17
CA HIS A 120 0.15 6.33 -5.58
C HIS A 120 0.41 5.00 -6.26
N VAL A 121 -0.53 4.57 -7.10
CA VAL A 121 -0.52 3.26 -7.75
C VAL A 121 0.41 3.26 -8.96
N VAL A 122 1.49 2.48 -8.85
CA VAL A 122 2.49 2.30 -9.91
C VAL A 122 2.06 1.20 -10.88
N TYR A 123 1.40 0.17 -10.38
CA TYR A 123 0.95 -0.96 -11.17
C TYR A 123 -0.35 -1.52 -10.62
N PHE A 124 -1.33 -1.80 -11.50
CA PHE A 124 -2.53 -2.52 -11.15
C PHE A 124 -2.90 -3.51 -12.24
N ASN A 125 -3.14 -4.77 -11.86
CA ASN A 125 -3.63 -5.79 -12.76
C ASN A 125 -4.71 -6.62 -12.06
N SER A 126 -5.97 -6.28 -12.33
CA SER A 126 -7.13 -6.94 -11.75
C SER A 126 -7.30 -8.40 -12.17
N LYS A 127 -6.78 -8.80 -13.35
CA LYS A 127 -6.81 -10.20 -13.80
C LYS A 127 -5.79 -11.08 -13.09
N ARG A 128 -4.64 -10.49 -12.73
CA ARG A 128 -3.57 -11.17 -11.98
C ARG A 128 -3.67 -10.95 -10.49
N HIS A 129 -4.61 -10.13 -10.04
CA HIS A 129 -4.82 -9.79 -8.64
C HIS A 129 -3.56 -9.23 -7.97
N VAL A 130 -2.85 -8.31 -8.63
CA VAL A 130 -1.65 -7.68 -8.09
C VAL A 130 -1.74 -6.16 -8.20
N MET A 131 -1.34 -5.47 -7.14
CA MET A 131 -1.19 -4.02 -7.10
C MET A 131 0.18 -3.66 -6.50
N ALA A 132 0.81 -2.62 -7.02
CA ALA A 132 1.99 -2.02 -6.41
C ALA A 132 1.80 -0.51 -6.30
N TYR A 133 2.14 0.06 -5.15
CA TYR A 133 1.91 1.46 -4.86
C TYR A 133 2.96 2.04 -3.91
N TYR A 134 3.04 3.36 -3.90
CA TYR A 134 3.77 4.16 -2.93
C TYR A 134 2.76 4.91 -2.06
N GLN A 135 2.77 4.68 -0.75
CA GLN A 135 1.90 5.35 0.21
C GLN A 135 2.65 6.42 1.00
N CYS A 136 2.00 7.57 1.15
CA CYS A 136 2.50 8.71 1.91
C CYS A 136 1.35 9.59 2.40
N SER A 137 1.62 10.43 3.40
CA SER A 137 0.73 11.48 3.87
C SER A 137 1.04 12.81 3.16
N PRO A 138 0.06 13.55 2.61
CA PRO A 138 0.29 14.85 2.02
C PRO A 138 0.54 15.95 3.06
N THR A 139 0.10 15.76 4.31
CA THR A 139 0.19 16.77 5.38
C THR A 139 1.24 16.43 6.44
N GLY A 140 1.88 15.27 6.33
CA GLY A 140 2.81 14.74 7.34
C GLY A 140 2.06 14.00 8.46
N ASP A 141 2.66 12.92 8.94
CA ASP A 141 2.14 12.01 9.97
C ASP A 141 3.34 11.36 10.71
N SER A 142 3.04 10.43 11.61
CA SER A 142 3.94 9.79 12.56
C SER A 142 4.66 8.54 12.05
N TYR A 143 4.28 8.00 10.88
CA TYR A 143 4.89 6.80 10.28
C TYR A 143 5.71 7.12 9.02
N GLU A 144 6.64 6.28 8.56
CA GLU A 144 7.41 6.58 7.33
C GLU A 144 6.65 6.17 6.05
N PRO A 145 6.78 6.91 4.94
CA PRO A 145 6.12 6.54 3.70
C PRO A 145 6.73 5.23 3.17
N PHE A 146 5.94 4.44 2.45
CA PHE A 146 6.37 3.11 2.04
C PHE A 146 5.92 2.72 0.65
N VAL A 147 6.58 1.72 0.10
CA VAL A 147 6.24 1.10 -1.17
C VAL A 147 5.78 -0.31 -0.87
N ALA A 148 4.66 -0.73 -1.44
CA ALA A 148 4.13 -2.07 -1.25
C ALA A 148 3.84 -2.75 -2.59
N VAL A 149 4.00 -4.07 -2.60
CA VAL A 149 3.45 -4.97 -3.60
C VAL A 149 2.47 -5.90 -2.89
N VAL A 150 1.22 -5.88 -3.31
CA VAL A 150 0.14 -6.64 -2.70
C VAL A 150 -0.52 -7.58 -3.71
N ALA A 151 -0.89 -8.76 -3.22
CA ALA A 151 -1.69 -9.74 -3.94
C ALA A 151 -3.12 -9.74 -3.36
N VAL A 152 -4.12 -9.54 -4.22
CA VAL A 152 -5.53 -9.46 -3.84
C VAL A 152 -6.13 -10.87 -3.82
N ASN A 153 -6.80 -11.25 -2.73
CA ASN A 153 -7.47 -12.54 -2.57
C ASN A 153 -6.58 -13.76 -2.90
N TYR A 154 -5.30 -13.69 -2.52
CA TYR A 154 -4.35 -14.78 -2.74
C TYR A 154 -4.62 -15.95 -1.78
N LYS A 155 -4.85 -17.15 -2.32
CA LYS A 155 -5.36 -18.33 -1.57
C LYS A 155 -4.33 -19.45 -1.30
N LYS A 156 -3.03 -19.17 -1.25
CA LYS A 156 -2.03 -20.22 -0.98
C LYS A 156 -1.71 -20.26 0.52
N ASN A 157 -2.24 -21.26 1.24
CA ASN A 157 -1.98 -21.55 2.66
C ASN A 157 -1.92 -20.30 3.57
N SER A 158 -2.73 -19.28 3.28
CA SER A 158 -2.89 -18.15 4.18
C SER A 158 -3.44 -18.70 5.49
N GLN A 159 -2.71 -18.50 6.59
CA GLN A 159 -3.23 -18.69 7.94
C GLN A 159 -4.66 -18.10 7.97
N PRO A 160 -5.65 -18.79 8.58
CA PRO A 160 -6.99 -18.24 8.70
C PRO A 160 -6.86 -16.83 9.27
N ILE A 161 -7.31 -15.83 8.51
CA ILE A 161 -7.33 -14.45 8.95
C ILE A 161 -8.08 -14.46 10.27
N ALA A 162 -7.46 -13.95 11.34
CA ALA A 162 -8.15 -13.76 12.61
C ALA A 162 -9.35 -12.86 12.34
N ARG A 163 -10.55 -13.43 12.40
CA ARG A 163 -11.81 -12.70 12.36
C ARG A 163 -12.01 -11.98 13.67
#